data_AF-A0A7C3LSN6-F1
#
_entry.id   AF-A0A7C3LSN6-F1
#
_cell.length_a   1.000
_cell.length_b   1.000
_cell.length_c   1.000
_cell.angle_alpha   90.00
_cell.angle_beta   90.00
_cell.angle_gamma   90.00
#
_symmetry.space_group_name_H-M   'P 1'
#
loop_
_entity.id
_entity.type
_entity.pdbx_description
1 polymer ?
#
loop_
_entity_poly.entity_id
_entity_poly.type
_entity_poly.pdbx_seq_one_letter_code
_entity_poly.pdbx_strand_id
1 'polypeptide(L)'
;MFSLSKSDRIFLGFLILSLFLLSGWLFFEYNKRTGPGSNKQVGTIIFKHRKAQRKYEGQVIWEELDQKVPIYNKDSIRTENLSEAVLVLNNGAEIKLDEKSLILINLGGDSLDINFAYGSMQAGGTGDMTISSGGKKVALKDSDVKLTGSAENIDLVVNKGEASVSSGGKTQKVNKDEKASINQTGELNKSKISLKPVSPPDFAR
;
A
#
# COMPACT_ATOMS: atom_id res chain seq x y z
N MET A 1 62.67 15.11 11.72
CA MET A 1 61.94 13.85 11.93
C MET A 1 61.24 13.96 13.28
N PHE A 2 59.93 14.24 13.30
CA PHE A 2 59.21 14.48 14.56
C PHE A 2 59.10 13.18 15.36
N SER A 3 59.83 13.11 16.49
CA SER A 3 59.77 12.01 17.43
C SER A 3 58.55 12.20 18.33
N LEU A 4 57.48 11.45 18.10
CA LEU A 4 56.32 11.46 19.01
C LEU A 4 56.72 10.97 20.41
N SER A 5 56.38 11.78 21.41
CA SER A 5 56.50 11.42 22.84
C SER A 5 55.65 10.18 23.15
N LYS A 6 56.00 9.45 24.21
CA LYS A 6 55.19 8.30 24.69
C LYS A 6 53.75 8.73 24.99
N SER A 7 53.55 9.94 25.52
CA SER A 7 52.23 10.54 25.76
C SER A 7 51.42 10.68 24.46
N ASP A 8 52.06 11.15 23.39
CA ASP A 8 51.40 11.45 22.13
C ASP A 8 50.96 10.16 21.43
N ARG A 9 51.77 9.09 21.55
CA ARG A 9 51.41 7.76 21.02
C ARG A 9 50.22 7.15 21.76
N ILE A 10 50.14 7.32 23.07
CA ILE A 10 49.01 6.85 23.89
C ILE A 10 47.75 7.64 23.50
N PHE A 11 47.86 8.97 23.38
CA PHE A 11 46.74 9.83 23.00
C PHE A 11 46.21 9.51 21.58
N LEU A 12 47.11 9.32 20.60
CA LEU A 12 46.76 8.90 19.25
C LEU A 12 46.09 7.52 19.24
N GLY A 13 46.60 6.56 20.02
CA GLY A 13 46.00 5.25 20.16
C GLY A 13 44.57 5.32 20.70
N PHE A 14 44.33 6.14 21.71
CA PHE A 14 42.99 6.39 22.26
C PHE A 14 42.06 7.04 21.23
N LEU A 15 42.54 8.02 20.47
CA LEU A 15 41.74 8.72 19.47
C LEU A 15 41.33 7.80 18.31
N ILE A 16 42.26 6.97 17.83
CA ILE A 16 41.99 5.94 16.82
C ILE A 16 40.98 4.92 17.35
N LEU A 17 41.18 4.43 18.58
CA LEU A 17 40.25 3.47 19.19
C LEU A 17 38.84 4.06 19.33
N SER A 18 38.73 5.31 19.78
CA SER A 18 37.46 6.03 19.89
C SER A 18 36.76 6.15 18.54
N LEU A 19 37.50 6.52 17.49
CA LEU A 19 36.99 6.57 16.11
C LEU A 19 36.45 5.21 15.63
N PHE A 20 37.18 4.12 15.89
CA PHE A 20 36.72 2.77 15.53
C PHE A 20 35.47 2.35 16.31
N LEU A 21 35.43 2.62 17.62
CA LEU A 21 34.28 2.28 18.46
C LEU A 21 33.03 3.06 18.05
N LEU A 22 33.15 4.37 17.84
CA LEU A 22 32.03 5.22 17.41
C LEU A 22 31.55 4.85 16.01
N SER A 23 32.47 4.57 15.07
CA SER A 23 32.12 4.13 13.72
C SER A 23 31.44 2.76 13.73
N GLY A 24 31.93 1.83 14.55
CA GLY A 24 31.33 0.51 14.72
C GLY A 24 29.93 0.58 15.34
N TRP A 25 29.74 1.41 16.36
CA TRP A 25 28.41 1.66 16.93
C TRP A 25 27.48 2.27 15.89
N LEU A 26 27.88 3.36 15.24
CA LEU A 26 27.08 4.01 14.21
C LEU A 26 26.71 3.04 13.09
N PHE A 27 27.64 2.19 12.65
CA PHE A 27 27.37 1.15 11.67
C PHE A 27 26.34 0.15 12.18
N PHE A 28 26.46 -0.32 13.43
CA PHE A 28 25.48 -1.23 14.01
C PHE A 28 24.09 -0.59 14.10
N GLU A 29 24.00 0.67 14.53
CA GLU A 29 22.74 1.40 14.64
C GLU A 29 22.12 1.69 13.26
N TYR A 30 22.94 2.04 12.27
CA TYR A 30 22.49 2.25 10.89
C TYR A 30 21.97 0.95 10.25
N ASN A 31 22.57 -0.20 10.57
CA ASN A 31 22.16 -1.50 10.05
C ASN A 31 21.07 -2.18 10.88
N LYS A 32 20.70 -1.64 12.04
CA LYS A 32 19.46 -2.05 12.71
C LYS A 32 18.30 -1.59 11.86
N ARG A 33 17.84 -2.47 10.97
CA ARG A 33 16.53 -2.32 10.34
C ARG A 33 15.50 -2.32 11.45
N THR A 34 14.90 -1.18 11.70
CA THR A 34 13.71 -1.10 12.53
C THR A 34 12.68 -2.02 11.86
N GLY A 35 12.21 -3.03 12.59
CA GLY A 35 11.30 -4.03 12.05
C GLY A 35 9.84 -3.57 12.15
N PRO A 36 8.89 -4.51 12.05
CA PRO A 36 7.47 -4.26 12.28
C PRO A 36 7.11 -3.84 13.72
N GLY A 37 8.08 -3.79 14.64
CA GLY A 37 7.83 -3.59 16.07
C GLY A 37 6.95 -4.71 16.61
N SER A 38 5.91 -4.35 17.37
CA SER A 38 4.89 -5.26 17.90
C SER A 38 3.64 -5.37 17.02
N ASN A 39 3.68 -4.90 15.77
CA ASN A 39 2.52 -4.89 14.90
C ASN A 39 2.16 -6.31 14.44
N LYS A 40 0.84 -6.61 14.44
CA LYS A 40 0.29 -7.88 13.99
C LYS A 40 0.48 -8.04 12.48
N GLN A 41 0.90 -9.23 12.05
CA GLN A 41 0.92 -9.57 10.63
C GLN A 41 -0.52 -9.65 10.08
N VAL A 42 -0.76 -9.01 8.94
CA VAL A 42 -2.08 -8.91 8.30
C VAL A 42 -2.16 -9.60 6.94
N GLY A 43 -1.02 -9.90 6.33
CA GLY A 43 -0.95 -10.58 5.05
C GLY A 43 0.48 -10.82 4.57
N THR A 44 0.60 -11.12 3.27
CA THR A 44 1.86 -11.42 2.59
C THR A 44 1.84 -10.89 1.15
N ILE A 45 2.95 -10.34 0.66
CA ILE A 45 3.14 -10.02 -0.76
C ILE A 45 3.33 -11.32 -1.54
N ILE A 46 2.43 -11.64 -2.45
CA ILE A 46 2.57 -12.85 -3.28
C ILE A 46 3.19 -12.56 -4.65
N PHE A 47 3.09 -11.33 -5.13
CA PHE A 47 3.63 -10.93 -6.42
C PHE A 47 4.11 -9.47 -6.39
N LYS A 48 5.22 -9.22 -7.09
CA LYS A 48 5.77 -7.89 -7.34
C LYS A 48 6.27 -7.83 -8.78
N HIS A 49 5.93 -6.76 -9.49
CA HIS A 49 6.58 -6.34 -10.72
C HIS A 49 7.33 -5.03 -10.51
N ARG A 50 8.63 -5.00 -10.83
CA ARG A 50 9.55 -3.87 -10.65
C ARG A 50 9.61 -3.36 -9.21
N LYS A 51 9.15 -2.13 -8.95
CA LYS A 51 9.39 -1.40 -7.69
C LYS A 51 8.10 -1.26 -6.89
N ALA A 52 8.02 -2.03 -5.81
CA ALA A 52 7.07 -1.83 -4.73
C ALA A 52 7.86 -1.54 -3.45
N GLN A 53 7.38 -0.61 -2.65
CA GLN A 53 8.05 -0.16 -1.44
C GLN A 53 7.10 -0.19 -0.25
N ARG A 54 7.66 -0.43 0.93
CA ARG A 54 6.96 -0.36 2.21
C ARG A 54 7.60 0.68 3.10
N LYS A 55 6.79 1.31 3.93
CA LYS A 55 7.22 2.08 5.09
C LYS A 55 6.44 1.59 6.31
N TYR A 56 7.16 1.18 7.35
CA TYR A 56 6.57 0.81 8.63
C TYR A 56 6.03 2.04 9.37
N GLU A 57 5.04 1.87 10.25
CA GLU A 57 4.37 2.97 10.98
C GLU A 57 5.34 3.98 11.61
N GLY A 58 6.33 3.48 12.37
CA GLY A 58 7.29 4.31 13.11
C GLY A 58 8.48 4.81 12.29
N GLN A 59 8.47 4.59 10.97
CA GLN A 59 9.60 4.91 10.10
C GLN A 59 9.25 6.00 9.09
N VAL A 60 10.30 6.72 8.70
CA VAL A 60 10.23 7.75 7.65
C VAL A 60 10.80 7.26 6.31
N ILE A 61 11.52 6.13 6.30
CA ILE A 61 12.24 5.61 5.14
C ILE A 61 11.37 4.58 4.41
N TRP A 62 11.37 4.64 3.08
CA TRP A 62 10.77 3.63 2.23
C TRP A 62 11.79 2.53 1.93
N GLU A 63 11.43 1.30 2.21
CA GLU A 63 12.21 0.10 1.89
C GLU A 63 11.62 -0.58 0.68
N GLU A 64 12.45 -1.19 -0.17
CA GLU A 64 11.94 -2.03 -1.25
C GLU A 64 11.35 -3.34 -0.69
N LEU A 65 10.17 -3.71 -1.19
CA LEU A 65 9.53 -4.99 -0.86
C LEU A 65 10.07 -6.09 -1.76
N ASP A 66 10.33 -7.26 -1.19
CA ASP A 66 10.56 -8.49 -1.93
C ASP A 66 9.26 -9.31 -2.04
N GLN A 67 9.29 -10.38 -2.84
CA GLN A 67 8.18 -11.32 -2.89
C GLN A 67 8.19 -12.22 -1.63
N LYS A 68 7.00 -12.71 -1.24
CA LYS A 68 6.79 -13.60 -0.09
C LYS A 68 7.17 -12.99 1.27
N VAL A 69 7.20 -11.66 1.36
CA VAL A 69 7.45 -10.96 2.62
C VAL A 69 6.14 -10.71 3.38
N PRO A 70 6.15 -10.83 4.71
CA PRO A 70 4.99 -10.52 5.54
C PRO A 70 4.72 -9.02 5.54
N ILE A 71 3.44 -8.69 5.61
CA ILE A 71 2.92 -7.33 5.74
C ILE A 71 2.23 -7.20 7.09
N TYR A 72 2.41 -6.06 7.74
CA TYR A 72 1.99 -5.80 9.11
C TYR A 72 0.95 -4.68 9.16
N ASN A 73 0.22 -4.65 10.28
CA ASN A 73 -0.69 -3.56 10.57
C ASN A 73 0.06 -2.22 10.53
N LYS A 74 -0.56 -1.20 9.93
CA LYS A 74 -0.04 0.16 9.76
C LYS A 74 1.16 0.29 8.82
N ASP A 75 1.43 -0.74 8.03
CA ASP A 75 2.35 -0.61 6.90
C ASP A 75 1.73 0.29 5.83
N SER A 76 2.54 1.23 5.32
CA SER A 76 2.25 1.94 4.09
C SER A 76 2.93 1.22 2.93
N ILE A 77 2.22 0.98 1.85
CA ILE A 77 2.74 0.27 0.67
C ILE A 77 2.47 1.10 -0.56
N ARG A 78 3.51 1.29 -1.38
CA ARG A 78 3.41 2.02 -2.65
C ARG A 78 4.07 1.31 -3.82
N THR A 79 3.59 1.61 -5.01
CA THR A 79 4.15 1.16 -6.28
C THR A 79 4.62 2.37 -7.10
N GLU A 80 5.73 2.22 -7.81
CA GLU A 80 6.27 3.25 -8.69
C GLU A 80 5.69 3.12 -10.12
N ASN A 81 6.22 3.89 -11.07
CA ASN A 81 5.87 3.79 -12.48
C ASN A 81 6.08 2.37 -13.03
N LEU A 82 5.16 1.90 -13.87
CA LEU A 82 5.22 0.59 -14.53
C LEU A 82 5.43 -0.56 -13.54
N SER A 83 4.98 -0.41 -12.30
CA SER A 83 5.18 -1.36 -11.20
C SER A 83 3.84 -1.84 -10.67
N GLU A 84 3.80 -3.08 -10.20
CA GLU A 84 2.60 -3.72 -9.65
C GLU A 84 2.95 -4.50 -8.39
N ALA A 85 2.00 -4.63 -7.47
CA ALA A 85 2.13 -5.51 -6.31
C ALA A 85 0.80 -6.20 -6.01
N VAL A 86 0.86 -7.46 -5.61
CA VAL A 86 -0.32 -8.21 -5.15
C VAL A 86 -0.07 -8.70 -3.74
N LEU A 87 -0.99 -8.40 -2.84
CA LEU A 87 -0.97 -8.80 -1.44
C LEU A 87 -2.20 -9.67 -1.15
N VAL A 88 -1.95 -10.80 -0.49
CA VAL A 88 -2.99 -11.67 0.05
C VAL A 88 -3.02 -11.52 1.56
N LEU A 89 -4.21 -11.29 2.08
CA LEU A 89 -4.47 -10.99 3.47
C LEU A 89 -4.86 -12.26 4.22
N ASN A 90 -4.70 -12.25 5.54
CA ASN A 90 -4.95 -13.43 6.37
C ASN A 90 -6.43 -13.86 6.38
N ASN A 91 -7.36 -12.96 6.03
CA ASN A 91 -8.79 -13.25 5.87
C ASN A 91 -9.16 -13.76 4.46
N GLY A 92 -8.17 -13.98 3.58
CA GLY A 92 -8.39 -14.43 2.19
C GLY A 92 -8.75 -13.33 1.20
N ALA A 93 -8.81 -12.07 1.63
CA ALA A 93 -8.93 -10.95 0.70
C ALA A 93 -7.61 -10.74 -0.06
N GLU A 94 -7.74 -10.31 -1.31
CA GLU A 94 -6.64 -9.98 -2.20
C GLU A 94 -6.73 -8.51 -2.58
N ILE A 95 -5.58 -7.84 -2.56
CA ILE A 95 -5.45 -6.48 -3.07
C ILE A 95 -4.38 -6.51 -4.16
N LYS A 96 -4.67 -5.89 -5.29
CA LYS A 96 -3.71 -5.61 -6.34
C LYS A 96 -3.52 -4.10 -6.43
N LEU A 97 -2.26 -3.67 -6.37
CA LEU A 97 -1.85 -2.29 -6.60
C LEU A 97 -1.29 -2.17 -8.00
N ASP A 98 -1.90 -1.31 -8.80
CA ASP A 98 -1.37 -0.92 -10.11
C ASP A 98 -0.29 0.17 -9.91
N GLU A 99 0.27 0.70 -10.99
CA GLU A 99 1.34 1.71 -10.92
C GLU A 99 0.95 3.00 -10.20
N LYS A 100 1.95 3.69 -9.64
CA LYS A 100 1.79 4.96 -8.92
C LYS A 100 0.69 4.91 -7.84
N SER A 101 0.64 3.83 -7.08
CA SER A 101 -0.40 3.64 -6.06
C SER A 101 0.16 3.69 -4.67
N LEU A 102 -0.64 4.15 -3.72
CA LEU A 102 -0.28 4.19 -2.30
C LEU A 102 -1.50 3.79 -1.45
N ILE A 103 -1.26 2.82 -0.57
CA ILE A 103 -2.20 2.42 0.48
C ILE A 103 -1.54 2.42 1.84
N LEU A 104 -2.34 2.52 2.89
CA LEU A 104 -1.96 2.22 4.26
C LEU A 104 -2.91 1.17 4.82
N ILE A 105 -2.35 0.14 5.44
CA ILE A 105 -3.14 -0.95 6.01
C ILE A 105 -3.49 -0.62 7.45
N ASN A 106 -4.75 -0.75 7.84
CA ASN A 106 -5.20 -0.50 9.18
C ASN A 106 -6.13 -1.62 9.65
N LEU A 107 -5.71 -2.35 10.66
CA LEU A 107 -6.53 -3.38 11.29
C LEU A 107 -7.32 -2.76 12.44
N GLY A 108 -8.63 -2.67 12.28
CA GLY A 108 -9.57 -2.22 13.30
C GLY A 108 -10.34 -3.40 13.89
N GLY A 109 -9.85 -3.97 15.00
CA GLY A 109 -10.43 -5.20 15.56
C GLY A 109 -10.25 -6.38 14.61
N ASP A 110 -11.36 -7.02 14.24
CA ASP A 110 -11.37 -8.11 13.24
C ASP A 110 -11.66 -7.60 11.81
N SER A 111 -11.99 -6.32 11.66
CA SER A 111 -12.25 -5.71 10.35
C SER A 111 -10.98 -5.10 9.76
N LEU A 112 -10.72 -5.41 8.48
CA LEU A 112 -9.59 -4.85 7.76
C LEU A 112 -10.01 -3.56 7.04
N ASP A 113 -9.37 -2.45 7.41
CA ASP A 113 -9.51 -1.16 6.77
C ASP A 113 -8.26 -0.87 5.93
N ILE A 114 -8.45 -0.51 4.66
CA ILE A 114 -7.39 -0.10 3.77
C ILE A 114 -7.59 1.38 3.49
N ASN A 115 -6.66 2.21 3.92
CA ASN A 115 -6.65 3.61 3.57
C ASN A 115 -6.00 3.78 2.19
N PHE A 116 -6.82 4.02 1.17
CA PHE A 116 -6.38 4.31 -0.18
C PHE A 116 -6.06 5.81 -0.31
N ALA A 117 -4.79 6.13 -0.55
CA ALA A 117 -4.36 7.52 -0.69
C ALA A 117 -4.52 8.02 -2.13
N TYR A 118 -3.96 7.28 -3.09
CA TYR A 118 -4.04 7.59 -4.52
C TYR A 118 -3.60 6.41 -5.41
N GLY A 119 -3.86 6.54 -6.71
CA GLY A 119 -3.42 5.63 -7.76
C GLY A 119 -4.56 4.77 -8.30
N SER A 120 -4.29 3.48 -8.51
CA SER A 120 -5.30 2.50 -8.90
C SER A 120 -5.07 1.17 -8.17
N MET A 121 -6.14 0.61 -7.62
CA MET A 121 -6.09 -0.67 -6.95
C MET A 121 -7.32 -1.51 -7.27
N GLN A 122 -7.16 -2.82 -7.20
CA GLN A 122 -8.25 -3.77 -7.22
C GLN A 122 -8.29 -4.48 -5.87
N ALA A 123 -9.48 -4.67 -5.32
CA ALA A 123 -9.67 -5.39 -4.08
C ALA A 123 -10.79 -6.41 -4.25
N GLY A 124 -10.58 -7.62 -3.73
CA GLY A 124 -11.61 -8.64 -3.69
C GLY A 124 -11.18 -9.88 -2.91
N GLY A 125 -11.73 -11.04 -3.28
CA GLY A 125 -11.53 -12.30 -2.57
C GLY A 125 -12.69 -12.64 -1.63
N THR A 126 -12.45 -13.51 -0.65
CA THR A 126 -13.48 -14.09 0.24
C THR A 126 -13.55 -13.42 1.62
N GLY A 127 -12.75 -12.38 1.85
CA GLY A 127 -12.67 -11.68 3.14
C GLY A 127 -13.38 -10.33 3.10
N ASP A 128 -14.12 -10.02 4.16
CA ASP A 128 -14.71 -8.69 4.34
C ASP A 128 -13.61 -7.62 4.45
N MET A 129 -13.82 -6.49 3.77
CA MET A 129 -12.85 -5.39 3.73
C MET A 129 -13.57 -4.05 3.64
N THR A 130 -13.03 -3.05 4.31
CA THR A 130 -13.42 -1.65 4.09
C THR A 130 -12.25 -0.90 3.48
N ILE A 131 -12.51 -0.13 2.43
CA ILE A 131 -11.53 0.79 1.85
C ILE A 131 -11.97 2.21 2.21
N SER A 132 -11.10 2.92 2.91
CA SER A 132 -11.31 4.30 3.33
C SER A 132 -10.44 5.23 2.49
N SER A 133 -10.95 6.40 2.11
CA SER A 133 -10.17 7.38 1.35
C SER A 133 -10.80 8.77 1.45
N GLY A 134 -10.08 9.74 2.03
CA GLY A 134 -10.57 11.12 2.21
C GLY A 134 -11.92 11.25 2.94
N GLY A 135 -12.21 10.36 3.89
CA GLY A 135 -13.50 10.32 4.61
C GLY A 135 -14.63 9.56 3.89
N LYS A 136 -14.38 9.06 2.68
CA LYS A 136 -15.27 8.16 1.93
C LYS A 136 -14.95 6.71 2.32
N LYS A 137 -15.96 5.85 2.37
CA LYS A 137 -15.82 4.44 2.71
C LYS A 137 -16.46 3.56 1.66
N VAL A 138 -15.80 2.47 1.31
CA VAL A 138 -16.29 1.43 0.42
C VAL A 138 -16.22 0.12 1.20
N ALA A 139 -17.36 -0.46 1.55
CA ALA A 139 -17.41 -1.77 2.18
C ALA A 139 -17.61 -2.84 1.10
N LEU A 140 -16.75 -3.84 1.14
CA LEU A 140 -16.73 -5.00 0.24
C LEU A 140 -17.04 -6.25 1.04
N LYS A 141 -17.90 -7.09 0.45
CA LYS A 141 -18.22 -8.42 0.94
C LYS A 141 -18.35 -9.34 -0.26
N ASP A 142 -17.45 -10.32 -0.35
CA ASP A 142 -17.38 -11.26 -1.48
C ASP A 142 -17.45 -10.59 -2.87
N SER A 143 -16.87 -9.41 -3.00
CA SER A 143 -16.93 -8.57 -4.20
C SER A 143 -15.55 -8.31 -4.80
N ASP A 144 -15.52 -7.98 -6.09
CA ASP A 144 -14.33 -7.53 -6.81
C ASP A 144 -14.56 -6.10 -7.29
N VAL A 145 -13.74 -5.19 -6.80
CA VAL A 145 -13.89 -3.76 -7.03
C VAL A 145 -12.56 -3.18 -7.47
N LYS A 146 -12.59 -2.41 -8.57
CA LYS A 146 -11.49 -1.56 -8.98
C LYS A 146 -11.73 -0.13 -8.52
N LEU A 147 -10.76 0.45 -7.83
CA LEU A 147 -10.75 1.85 -7.40
C LEU A 147 -9.64 2.59 -8.12
N THR A 148 -9.88 3.83 -8.52
CA THR A 148 -8.90 4.70 -9.16
C THR A 148 -9.13 6.14 -8.73
N GLY A 149 -8.06 6.89 -8.48
CA GLY A 149 -8.15 8.31 -8.13
C GLY A 149 -7.29 8.67 -6.93
N SER A 150 -7.85 9.49 -6.04
CA SER A 150 -7.20 10.00 -4.82
C SER A 150 -8.22 10.20 -3.71
N ALA A 151 -7.75 10.61 -2.52
CA ALA A 151 -8.61 10.98 -1.39
C ALA A 151 -9.74 11.96 -1.75
N GLU A 152 -9.53 12.81 -2.76
CA GLU A 152 -10.49 13.84 -3.15
C GLU A 152 -11.53 13.31 -4.14
N ASN A 153 -11.06 12.59 -5.17
CA ASN A 153 -11.89 12.09 -6.26
C ASN A 153 -11.65 10.59 -6.44
N ILE A 154 -12.71 9.79 -6.30
CA ILE A 154 -12.63 8.34 -6.38
C ILE A 154 -13.60 7.84 -7.43
N ASP A 155 -13.05 7.10 -8.39
CA ASP A 155 -13.81 6.27 -9.30
C ASP A 155 -13.76 4.82 -8.84
N LEU A 156 -14.92 4.19 -8.80
CA LEU A 156 -15.12 2.82 -8.37
C LEU A 156 -15.89 2.06 -9.45
N VAL A 157 -15.43 0.86 -9.79
CA VAL A 157 -16.11 -0.07 -10.69
C VAL A 157 -16.24 -1.42 -10.00
N VAL A 158 -17.44 -1.99 -9.99
CA VAL A 158 -17.70 -3.32 -9.41
C VAL A 158 -17.72 -4.36 -10.52
N ASN A 159 -16.72 -5.24 -10.56
CA ASN A 159 -16.62 -6.31 -11.55
C ASN A 159 -17.39 -7.57 -11.12
N LYS A 160 -17.52 -7.80 -9.81
CA LYS A 160 -18.23 -8.93 -9.21
C LYS A 160 -18.84 -8.56 -7.86
N GLY A 161 -20.00 -9.11 -7.54
CA GLY A 161 -20.67 -8.92 -6.25
C GLY A 161 -21.33 -7.54 -6.11
N GLU A 162 -21.37 -7.03 -4.89
CA GLU A 162 -21.86 -5.68 -4.57
C GLU A 162 -20.87 -4.94 -3.64
N ALA A 163 -20.86 -3.61 -3.74
CA ALA A 163 -20.10 -2.73 -2.87
C ALA A 163 -21.03 -1.68 -2.27
N SER A 164 -20.84 -1.38 -0.98
CA SER A 164 -21.57 -0.32 -0.28
C SER A 164 -20.67 0.90 -0.15
N VAL A 165 -21.03 1.99 -0.83
CA VAL A 165 -20.24 3.22 -0.88
C VAL A 165 -20.89 4.26 0.02
N SER A 166 -20.13 4.80 0.98
CA SER A 166 -20.56 5.83 1.91
C SER A 166 -19.72 7.11 1.77
N SER A 167 -20.40 8.25 1.61
CA SER A 167 -19.79 9.58 1.49
C SER A 167 -20.73 10.63 2.08
N GLY A 168 -20.21 11.52 2.93
CA GLY A 168 -21.01 12.62 3.51
C GLY A 168 -22.26 12.14 4.28
N GLY A 169 -22.21 10.96 4.92
CA GLY A 169 -23.33 10.37 5.66
C GLY A 169 -24.38 9.66 4.81
N LYS A 170 -24.27 9.68 3.47
CA LYS A 170 -25.12 8.91 2.56
C LYS A 170 -24.44 7.61 2.18
N THR A 171 -25.20 6.52 2.16
CA THR A 171 -24.72 5.19 1.75
C THR A 171 -25.52 4.71 0.54
N GLN A 172 -24.82 4.26 -0.50
CA GLN A 172 -25.41 3.77 -1.73
C GLN A 172 -24.77 2.45 -2.17
N LYS A 173 -25.59 1.51 -2.59
CA LYS A 173 -25.12 0.25 -3.16
C LYS A 173 -24.74 0.42 -4.63
N VAL A 174 -23.59 -0.16 -5.00
CA VAL A 174 -23.08 -0.27 -6.37
C VAL A 174 -23.00 -1.76 -6.69
N ASN A 175 -23.71 -2.21 -7.70
CA ASN A 175 -23.79 -3.60 -8.10
C ASN A 175 -22.77 -3.89 -9.21
N LYS A 176 -22.63 -5.17 -9.55
CA LYS A 176 -21.88 -5.64 -10.72
C LYS A 176 -22.18 -4.82 -11.98
N ASP A 177 -21.12 -4.50 -12.72
CA ASP A 177 -21.11 -3.76 -13.98
C ASP A 177 -21.59 -2.29 -13.85
N GLU A 178 -21.55 -1.76 -12.63
CA GLU A 178 -21.84 -0.35 -12.32
C GLU A 178 -20.56 0.39 -11.92
N LYS A 179 -20.52 1.68 -12.27
CA LYS A 179 -19.50 2.64 -11.87
C LYS A 179 -20.10 3.64 -10.87
N ALA A 180 -19.36 3.99 -9.83
CA ALA A 180 -19.62 5.14 -8.99
C ALA A 180 -18.43 6.10 -9.01
N SER A 181 -18.70 7.39 -9.14
CA SER A 181 -17.72 8.47 -9.07
C SER A 181 -18.08 9.37 -7.91
N ILE A 182 -17.14 9.56 -6.98
CA ILE A 182 -17.31 10.41 -5.81
C ILE A 182 -16.36 11.59 -5.96
N ASN A 183 -16.89 12.80 -6.01
CA ASN A 183 -16.09 14.02 -6.15
C ASN A 183 -15.67 14.60 -4.79
N GLN A 184 -14.92 15.71 -4.83
CA GLN A 184 -14.43 16.42 -3.64
C GLN A 184 -15.54 16.85 -2.67
N THR A 185 -16.71 17.25 -3.17
CA THR A 185 -17.86 17.67 -2.35
C THR A 185 -18.61 16.49 -1.71
N GLY A 186 -18.23 15.26 -2.07
CA GLY A 186 -18.83 14.04 -1.55
C GLY A 186 -20.08 13.60 -2.31
N GLU A 187 -20.40 14.26 -3.42
CA GLU A 187 -21.50 13.87 -4.31
C GLU A 187 -21.15 12.57 -5.03
N LEU A 188 -22.08 11.62 -5.00
CA LEU A 188 -21.92 10.29 -5.55
C LEU A 188 -22.75 10.18 -6.83
N ASN A 189 -22.05 10.03 -7.96
CA ASN A 189 -22.66 9.81 -9.27
C ASN A 189 -22.52 8.34 -9.67
N LYS A 190 -23.66 7.66 -9.85
CA LYS A 190 -23.72 6.24 -10.20
C LYS A 190 -24.20 6.06 -11.65
N SER A 191 -23.55 5.19 -12.40
CA SER A 191 -23.93 4.85 -13.79
C SER A 191 -23.71 3.37 -14.10
N LYS A 192 -24.45 2.84 -15.08
CA LYS A 192 -24.21 1.49 -15.63
C LYS A 192 -23.16 1.55 -16.74
N ILE A 193 -22.28 0.57 -16.77
CA ILE A 193 -21.32 0.42 -17.87
C ILE A 193 -22.05 -0.16 -19.08
N SER A 194 -22.18 0.62 -20.15
CA SER A 194 -22.75 0.14 -21.41
C SER A 194 -21.64 -0.38 -22.31
N LEU A 195 -21.55 -1.71 -22.44
CA LEU A 195 -20.66 -2.34 -23.40
C LEU A 195 -21.36 -2.36 -24.77
N LYS A 196 -20.83 -1.61 -25.74
CA LYS A 196 -21.24 -1.74 -27.14
C LYS A 196 -20.32 -2.77 -27.82
N PRO A 197 -20.84 -3.91 -28.30
CA PRO A 197 -20.03 -4.85 -29.05
C PRO A 197 -19.56 -4.18 -30.35
N VAL A 198 -18.25 -4.13 -30.55
CA VAL A 198 -17.65 -3.73 -31.82
C VAL A 198 -17.50 -5.01 -32.63
N SER A 199 -18.30 -5.16 -33.68
CA SER A 199 -18.14 -6.30 -34.58
C SER A 199 -16.89 -6.07 -35.44
N PRO A 200 -16.09 -7.11 -35.74
CA PRO A 200 -14.98 -6.99 -36.69
C PRO A 200 -15.49 -6.47 -38.04
N PRO A 201 -14.71 -5.66 -38.78
CA PRO A 201 -15.06 -5.32 -40.14
C PRO A 201 -15.09 -6.62 -40.96
N ASP A 202 -16.23 -6.87 -41.60
CA ASP A 202 -16.42 -8.02 -42.48
C ASP A 202 -15.58 -7.83 -43.75
N PHE A 203 -14.36 -8.37 -43.75
CA PHE A 203 -13.44 -8.36 -44.90
C PHE A 203 -13.62 -9.60 -45.79
N ALA A 204 -14.78 -10.25 -45.78
CA ALA A 204 -15.07 -11.33 -46.71
C ALA A 204 -15.40 -10.77 -48.11
N ARG A 205 -14.42 -10.80 -49.02
CA ARG A 205 -14.63 -10.74 -50.47
C ARG A 205 -13.64 -11.60 -51.22
#